data_AF-A0A7X1FEV8-F1
#
_entry.id   AF-A0A7X1FEV8-F1
#
_cell.length_a   1.000
_cell.length_b   1.000
_cell.length_c   1.000
_cell.angle_alpha   90.00
_cell.angle_beta   90.00
_cell.angle_gamma   90.00
#
_symmetry.space_group_name_H-M   'P 1'
#
loop_
_entity.id
_entity.type
_entity.pdbx_description
1 polymer ?
#
loop_
_entity_poly.entity_id
_entity_poly.type
_entity_poly.pdbx_seq_one_letter_code
_entity_poly.pdbx_strand_id
1 'polypeptide(L)'
;MCCAAVALLLPASSLAAGILQLSDSVLRLEPGARMPQLHVENTGDTPLFLDVRQELLVNPGQSPEELMPVEQVQAPSLLISPQRLVLSPGQKRQMTLRTLSAPARHRVWRLTFRPRQRVIVETTTPDQQGAPLSLNIGYGVLIYQMAAHLPQTGDIP
;
A
#
# COMPACT_ATOMS: atom_id res chain seq x y z
N MET A 1 -39.02 3.20 -47.86
CA MET A 1 -37.76 3.55 -47.17
C MET A 1 -38.09 3.93 -45.74
N CYS A 2 -37.93 3.00 -44.80
CA CYS A 2 -38.14 3.23 -43.37
C CYS A 2 -36.77 3.04 -42.70
N CYS A 3 -36.11 4.11 -42.30
CA CYS A 3 -34.86 4.05 -41.57
C CYS A 3 -35.15 3.66 -40.12
N ALA A 4 -35.09 2.36 -39.81
CA ALA A 4 -35.13 1.87 -38.45
C ALA A 4 -33.79 2.21 -37.76
N ALA A 5 -33.81 3.22 -36.90
CA ALA A 5 -32.67 3.57 -36.05
C ALA A 5 -32.53 2.51 -34.94
N VAL A 6 -31.51 1.66 -35.06
CA VAL A 6 -31.13 0.69 -34.02
C VAL A 6 -30.37 1.47 -32.93
N ALA A 7 -31.03 1.74 -31.81
CA ALA A 7 -30.38 2.30 -30.62
C ALA A 7 -29.56 1.19 -29.94
N LEU A 8 -28.22 1.27 -30.03
CA LEU A 8 -27.33 0.45 -29.22
C LEU A 8 -27.48 0.85 -27.75
N LEU A 9 -28.19 0.03 -26.98
CA LEU A 9 -28.16 0.04 -25.52
C LEU A 9 -26.79 -0.46 -25.06
N LEU A 10 -25.85 0.46 -24.84
CA LEU A 10 -24.63 0.17 -24.11
C LEU A 10 -24.98 -0.02 -22.62
N PRO A 11 -24.63 -1.15 -21.98
CA PRO A 11 -24.80 -1.31 -20.55
C PRO A 11 -23.88 -0.32 -19.82
N ALA A 12 -24.47 0.55 -19.01
CA ALA A 12 -23.73 1.40 -18.07
C ALA A 12 -23.12 0.49 -17.00
N SER A 13 -21.85 0.13 -17.17
CA SER A 13 -21.06 -0.56 -16.15
C SER A 13 -20.80 0.43 -15.00
N SER A 14 -21.70 0.49 -14.03
CA SER A 14 -21.52 1.16 -12.73
C SER A 14 -21.07 0.05 -11.75
N LEU A 15 -19.98 0.07 -10.99
CA LEU A 15 -19.04 1.08 -10.51
C LEU A 15 -17.67 0.39 -10.39
N ALA A 16 -16.57 0.95 -10.89
CA ALA A 16 -15.24 0.51 -10.48
C ALA A 16 -14.66 1.48 -9.44
N ALA A 17 -14.48 0.94 -8.23
CA ALA A 17 -13.64 1.58 -7.24
C ALA A 17 -12.21 1.66 -7.80
N GLY A 18 -11.45 2.70 -7.48
CA GLY A 18 -10.00 2.64 -7.68
C GLY A 18 -9.44 1.43 -6.92
N ILE A 19 -8.93 0.44 -7.65
CA ILE A 19 -8.32 -0.76 -7.09
C ILE A 19 -6.82 -0.53 -7.06
N LEU A 20 -6.22 -0.62 -5.87
CA LEU A 20 -4.78 -0.53 -5.72
C LEU A 20 -4.18 -1.93 -5.81
N GLN A 21 -3.29 -2.13 -6.76
CA GLN A 21 -2.43 -3.30 -6.82
C GLN A 21 -1.04 -2.97 -6.30
N LEU A 22 -0.49 -3.84 -5.46
CA LEU A 22 0.89 -3.79 -4.97
C LEU A 22 1.70 -4.86 -5.69
N SER A 23 2.95 -4.56 -6.07
CA SER A 23 3.85 -5.57 -6.64
C SER A 23 4.11 -6.71 -5.66
N ASP A 24 4.27 -6.35 -4.39
CA ASP A 24 4.61 -7.24 -3.30
C ASP A 24 3.91 -6.78 -2.02
N SER A 25 3.37 -7.74 -1.26
CA SER A 25 2.84 -7.50 0.09
C SER A 25 3.89 -7.68 1.18
N VAL A 26 5.03 -8.30 0.85
CA VAL A 26 6.14 -8.54 1.78
C VAL A 26 7.47 -8.31 1.08
N LEU A 27 8.34 -7.52 1.72
CA LEU A 27 9.70 -7.26 1.25
C LEU A 27 10.71 -7.65 2.33
N ARG A 28 11.89 -8.09 1.90
CA ARG A 28 13.03 -8.33 2.78
C ARG A 28 14.23 -7.49 2.35
N LEU A 29 14.83 -6.78 3.30
CA LEU A 29 16.01 -5.96 3.10
C LEU A 29 17.19 -6.63 3.82
N GLU A 30 18.09 -7.22 3.04
CA GLU A 30 19.33 -7.80 3.53
C GLU A 30 20.46 -6.74 3.54
N PRO A 31 21.36 -6.74 4.54
CA PRO A 31 22.50 -5.84 4.58
C PRO A 31 23.38 -6.02 3.34
N GLY A 32 23.74 -4.91 2.68
CA GLY A 32 24.60 -4.93 1.48
C GLY A 32 23.94 -5.48 0.22
N ALA A 33 22.71 -6.00 0.28
CA ALA A 33 21.98 -6.44 -0.90
C ALA A 33 21.36 -5.27 -1.67
N ARG A 34 21.02 -5.53 -2.93
CA ARG A 34 20.27 -4.58 -3.76
C ARG A 34 18.89 -4.33 -3.13
N MET A 35 18.48 -3.06 -3.06
CA MET A 35 17.13 -2.71 -2.60
C MET A 35 16.06 -3.28 -3.54
N PRO A 36 15.05 -3.99 -3.01
CA PRO A 36 13.92 -4.44 -3.80
C PRO A 36 13.11 -3.25 -4.31
N GLN A 37 12.40 -3.47 -5.40
CA GLN A 37 11.47 -2.47 -5.94
C GLN A 37 10.08 -2.73 -5.35
N LEU A 38 9.39 -1.65 -4.99
CA LEU A 38 7.98 -1.70 -4.62
C LEU A 38 7.22 -0.84 -5.62
N HIS A 39 6.33 -1.46 -6.39
CA HIS A 39 5.44 -0.73 -7.27
C HIS A 39 4.01 -0.74 -6.74
N VAL A 40 3.33 0.36 -6.99
CA VAL A 40 1.90 0.53 -6.74
C VAL A 40 1.23 0.93 -8.03
N GLU A 41 0.08 0.34 -8.32
CA GLU A 41 -0.62 0.51 -9.58
C GLU A 41 -2.11 0.70 -9.32
N ASN A 42 -2.70 1.68 -10.00
CA ASN A 42 -4.14 1.83 -10.01
C ASN A 42 -4.72 1.00 -11.17
N THR A 43 -5.30 -0.16 -10.85
CA THR A 43 -5.97 -1.02 -11.83
C THR A 43 -7.46 -0.71 -11.98
N GLY A 44 -7.97 0.27 -11.24
CA GLY A 44 -9.31 0.79 -11.42
C GLY A 44 -9.41 1.82 -12.55
N ASP A 45 -10.63 2.30 -12.77
CA ASP A 45 -11.01 3.27 -13.81
C ASP A 45 -11.14 4.71 -13.28
N THR A 46 -10.97 4.92 -11.98
CA THR A 46 -11.01 6.23 -11.31
C THR A 46 -9.64 6.60 -10.72
N PRO A 47 -9.24 7.90 -10.72
CA PRO A 47 -7.99 8.32 -10.08
C PRO A 47 -7.98 8.03 -8.58
N LEU A 48 -6.85 7.51 -8.08
CA LEU A 48 -6.61 7.23 -6.66
C LEU A 48 -5.76 8.33 -6.02
N PHE A 49 -6.26 8.90 -4.93
CA PHE A 49 -5.49 9.76 -4.03
C PHE A 49 -5.15 8.97 -2.76
N LEU A 50 -3.87 8.72 -2.53
CA LEU A 50 -3.43 7.85 -1.44
C LEU A 50 -2.58 8.60 -0.42
N ASP A 51 -2.84 8.34 0.86
CA ASP A 51 -1.92 8.61 1.97
C ASP A 51 -1.17 7.32 2.31
N VAL A 52 0.15 7.40 2.45
CA VAL A 52 1.03 6.28 2.82
C VAL A 52 1.56 6.51 4.22
N ARG A 53 1.25 5.58 5.13
CA ARG A 53 1.78 5.57 6.49
C ARG A 53 2.91 4.57 6.60
N GLN A 54 4.02 4.98 7.19
CA GLN A 54 5.12 4.10 7.57
C GLN A 54 5.18 4.00 9.09
N GLU A 55 5.10 2.80 9.60
CA GLU A 55 5.07 2.51 11.04
C GLU A 55 6.09 1.41 11.36
N LEU A 56 6.81 1.54 12.47
CA LEU A 56 7.63 0.49 13.03
C LEU A 56 6.76 -0.43 13.90
N LEU A 57 6.74 -1.72 13.62
CA LEU A 57 6.14 -2.71 14.49
C LEU A 57 7.10 -3.02 15.63
N VAL A 58 6.78 -2.56 16.84
CA VAL A 58 7.74 -2.59 17.97
C VAL A 58 7.76 -3.95 18.69
N ASN A 59 6.66 -4.71 18.64
CA ASN A 59 6.48 -5.99 19.29
C ASN A 59 5.97 -7.09 18.32
N PRO A 60 6.72 -7.41 17.24
CA PRO A 60 6.26 -8.37 16.24
C PRO A 60 5.91 -9.73 16.85
N GLY A 61 4.78 -10.29 16.45
CA GLY A 61 4.29 -11.59 16.94
C GLY A 61 3.58 -11.55 18.29
N GLN A 62 3.46 -10.36 18.91
CA GLN A 62 2.67 -10.19 20.14
C GLN A 62 1.30 -9.57 19.84
N SER A 63 0.35 -9.83 20.74
CA SER A 63 -1.01 -9.26 20.69
C SER A 63 -1.32 -8.56 22.02
N PRO A 64 -1.74 -7.28 22.00
CA PRO A 64 -1.94 -6.44 20.81
C PRO A 64 -0.62 -6.01 20.16
N GLU A 65 -0.65 -5.82 18.83
CA GLU A 65 0.45 -5.19 18.11
C GLU A 65 0.56 -3.71 18.49
N GLU A 66 1.79 -3.21 18.60
CA GLU A 66 2.13 -1.82 18.84
C GLU A 66 2.89 -1.26 17.63
N LEU A 67 2.36 -0.17 17.08
CA LEU A 67 2.86 0.48 15.87
C LEU A 67 3.31 1.89 16.23
N MET A 68 4.58 2.19 15.96
CA MET A 68 5.15 3.53 16.15
C MET A 68 5.31 4.23 14.80
N PRO A 69 4.63 5.36 14.56
CA PRO A 69 4.81 6.15 13.34
C PRO A 69 6.27 6.51 13.11
N VAL A 70 6.72 6.51 11.85
CA VAL A 70 8.13 6.79 11.50
C VAL A 70 8.59 8.16 12.03
N GLU A 71 7.68 9.13 12.14
CA GLU A 71 7.92 10.47 12.67
C GLU A 71 8.27 10.47 14.16
N GLN A 72 7.86 9.43 14.90
CA GLN A 72 8.14 9.23 16.32
C GLN A 72 9.35 8.33 16.56
N VAL A 73 9.86 7.67 15.50
CA VAL A 73 11.07 6.87 15.59
C VAL A 73 12.27 7.81 15.63
N GLN A 74 12.97 7.88 16.76
CA GLN A 74 14.09 8.81 16.98
C GLN A 74 15.20 8.71 15.91
N ALA A 75 15.51 7.49 15.45
CA ALA A 75 16.50 7.21 14.41
C ALA A 75 15.96 6.11 13.46
N PRO A 76 15.15 6.49 12.45
CA PRO A 76 14.60 5.52 11.52
C PRO A 76 15.71 4.97 10.64
N SER A 77 15.78 3.64 10.53
CA SER A 77 16.80 2.94 9.72
C SER A 77 16.38 2.80 8.25
N LEU A 78 15.12 3.12 7.94
CA LEU A 78 14.50 3.00 6.63
C LEU A 78 13.54 4.17 6.43
N LEU A 79 13.57 4.79 5.26
CA LEU A 79 12.55 5.76 4.82
C LEU A 79 11.94 5.34 3.50
N ILE A 80 10.63 5.54 3.39
CA ILE A 80 9.84 5.19 2.23
C ILE A 80 9.11 6.43 1.73
N SER A 81 9.19 6.69 0.43
CA SER A 81 8.63 7.90 -0.18
C SER A 81 8.04 7.63 -1.57
N PRO A 82 7.04 8.42 -2.02
CA PRO A 82 6.42 9.55 -1.31
C PRO A 82 5.37 9.10 -0.28
N GLN A 83 5.06 9.96 0.70
CA GLN A 83 3.97 9.70 1.67
C GLN A 83 2.56 10.06 1.14
N ARG A 84 2.49 10.76 0.01
CA ARG A 84 1.24 11.07 -0.71
C ARG A 84 1.45 10.82 -2.18
N LEU A 85 0.47 10.20 -2.82
CA LEU A 85 0.52 9.95 -4.26
C LEU A 85 -0.85 10.09 -4.91
N VAL A 86 -0.81 10.44 -6.19
CA VAL A 86 -1.97 10.45 -7.08
C VAL A 86 -1.66 9.48 -8.20
N LEU A 87 -2.55 8.51 -8.44
CA LEU A 87 -2.44 7.54 -9.52
C LEU A 87 -3.66 7.67 -10.43
N SER A 88 -3.43 8.05 -11.68
CA SER A 88 -4.45 7.97 -12.73
C SER A 88 -4.80 6.51 -13.03
N PRO A 89 -5.95 6.23 -13.67
CA PRO A 89 -6.29 4.88 -14.12
C PRO A 89 -5.16 4.25 -14.95
N GLY A 90 -4.78 3.02 -14.63
CA GLY A 90 -3.66 2.30 -15.26
C GLY A 90 -2.27 2.82 -14.89
N GLN A 91 -2.15 3.82 -14.02
CA GLN A 91 -0.85 4.38 -13.67
C GLN A 91 -0.12 3.51 -12.64
N LYS A 92 1.10 3.12 -13.00
CA LYS A 92 2.06 2.46 -12.12
C LYS A 92 3.12 3.44 -11.61
N ARG A 93 3.43 3.38 -10.31
CA ARG A 93 4.46 4.22 -9.67
C ARG A 93 5.38 3.36 -8.80
N GLN A 94 6.68 3.65 -8.86
CA GLN A 94 7.66 3.04 -7.97
C GLN A 94 7.79 3.85 -6.68
N MET A 95 7.72 3.16 -5.54
CA MET A 95 8.06 3.70 -4.23
C MET A 95 9.58 3.71 -4.05
N THR A 96 10.09 4.77 -3.45
CA THR A 96 11.52 4.92 -3.14
C THR A 96 11.78 4.40 -1.73
N LEU A 97 12.53 3.31 -1.64
CA LEU A 97 13.02 2.73 -0.37
C LEU A 97 14.46 3.19 -0.16
N ARG A 98 14.76 3.81 0.99
CA ARG A 98 16.11 4.26 1.35
C ARG A 98 16.47 3.76 2.74
N THR A 99 17.44 2.85 2.79
CA THR A 99 18.10 2.47 4.04
C THR A 99 18.99 3.62 4.49
N LEU A 100 18.74 4.15 5.68
CA LEU A 100 19.53 5.24 6.27
C LEU A 100 20.69 4.70 7.13
N SER A 101 20.47 3.55 7.77
CA SER A 101 21.45 2.86 8.58
C SER A 101 21.10 1.39 8.68
N ALA A 102 22.12 0.55 8.89
CA ALA A 102 21.89 -0.85 9.25
C ALA A 102 21.33 -0.92 10.67
N PRO A 103 20.20 -1.60 10.92
CA PRO A 103 19.66 -1.70 12.26
C PRO A 103 20.46 -2.70 13.09
N ALA A 104 20.62 -2.43 14.39
CA ALA A 104 21.32 -3.32 15.32
C ALA A 104 20.57 -4.64 15.61
N ARG A 105 19.26 -4.65 15.37
CA ARG A 105 18.37 -5.82 15.48
C ARG A 105 17.42 -5.83 14.30
N HIS A 106 16.87 -7.00 13.96
CA HIS A 106 15.84 -7.08 12.91
C HIS A 106 14.68 -6.13 13.24
N ARG A 107 14.23 -5.39 12.23
CA ARG A 107 13.09 -4.47 12.34
C ARG A 107 12.01 -4.87 11.33
N VAL A 108 10.76 -4.69 11.71
CA VAL A 108 9.62 -4.88 10.81
C VAL A 108 8.92 -3.54 10.65
N TRP A 109 8.87 -3.06 9.41
CA TRP A 109 8.14 -1.85 9.06
C TRP A 109 6.82 -2.23 8.39
N ARG A 110 5.74 -1.58 8.79
CA ARG A 110 4.44 -1.66 8.14
C ARG A 110 4.23 -0.41 7.30
N LEU A 111 3.98 -0.61 6.01
CA LEU A 111 3.42 0.41 5.16
C LEU A 111 1.93 0.19 5.02
N THR A 112 1.14 1.25 5.15
CA THR A 112 -0.29 1.23 4.85
C THR A 112 -0.62 2.29 3.82
N PHE A 113 -1.12 1.87 2.67
CA PHE A 113 -1.67 2.74 1.63
C PHE A 113 -3.17 2.90 1.87
N ARG A 114 -3.62 4.14 2.06
CA ARG A 114 -5.03 4.47 2.31
C ARG A 114 -5.58 5.38 1.22
N PRO A 115 -6.53 4.92 0.41
CA PRO A 115 -7.31 5.78 -0.46
C PRO A 115 -8.08 6.82 0.37
N ARG A 116 -8.04 8.09 -0.07
CA ARG A 116 -8.81 9.17 0.55
C ARG A 116 -10.26 9.20 0.07
N GLN A 117 -10.55 8.62 -1.09
CA GLN A 117 -11.91 8.47 -1.60
C GLN A 117 -12.59 7.27 -0.95
N ARG A 118 -13.84 7.44 -0.56
CA ARG A 118 -14.72 6.35 -0.14
C ARG A 118 -15.35 5.74 -1.38
N VAL A 119 -15.36 4.42 -1.46
CA VAL A 119 -16.16 3.73 -2.47
C VAL A 119 -17.62 3.83 -2.04
N ILE A 120 -18.44 4.53 -2.82
CA ILE A 120 -19.88 4.57 -2.62
C ILE A 120 -20.48 3.49 -3.50
N VAL A 121 -21.13 2.50 -2.91
CA VAL A 121 -21.89 1.48 -3.65
C VAL A 121 -23.35 1.87 -3.61
N GLU A 122 -23.91 2.19 -4.78
CA GLU A 122 -25.34 2.42 -4.95
C GLU A 122 -26.02 1.08 -5.26
N THR A 123 -26.81 0.55 -4.32
CA THR A 123 -27.60 -0.66 -4.54
C THR A 123 -28.91 -0.29 -5.24
N THR A 124 -28.84 -0.02 -6.55
CA THR A 124 -30.06 0.20 -7.35
C THR A 124 -30.69 -1.15 -7.70
N THR A 125 -31.61 -1.60 -6.87
CA THR A 125 -32.65 -2.56 -7.29
C THR A 125 -33.89 -1.72 -7.65
N PRO A 126 -34.61 -1.96 -8.76
CA PRO A 126 -35.62 -1.04 -9.28
C PRO A 126 -36.78 -0.70 -8.34
N ASP A 127 -36.91 -1.38 -7.19
CA ASP A 127 -38.06 -1.32 -6.30
C ASP A 127 -37.70 -1.04 -4.82
N GLN A 128 -36.45 -0.69 -4.51
CA GLN A 128 -36.04 -0.32 -3.14
C GLN A 128 -35.10 0.87 -3.15
N GLN A 129 -35.41 1.92 -2.37
CA GLN A 129 -34.45 2.98 -2.05
C GLN A 129 -33.24 2.36 -1.32
N GLY A 130 -32.19 2.05 -2.07
CA GLY A 130 -30.94 1.51 -1.54
C GLY A 130 -30.24 2.52 -0.62
N ALA A 131 -29.82 2.08 0.56
CA ALA A 131 -29.00 2.89 1.45
C ALA A 131 -27.55 2.96 0.93
N PRO A 132 -26.91 4.14 0.92
CA PRO A 132 -25.54 4.27 0.42
C PRO A 132 -24.54 3.55 1.33
N LEU A 133 -23.77 2.60 0.78
CA LEU A 133 -22.69 1.92 1.49
C LEU A 133 -21.35 2.58 1.18
N SER A 134 -20.56 2.89 2.22
CA SER A 134 -19.19 3.40 2.09
C SER A 134 -18.16 2.37 2.53
N LEU A 135 -17.25 1.97 1.63
CA LEU A 135 -16.14 1.06 1.94
C LEU A 135 -14.79 1.81 1.93
N ASN A 136 -13.94 1.51 2.92
CA ASN A 136 -12.55 1.95 2.99
C ASN A 136 -11.63 0.73 2.99
N ILE A 137 -10.71 0.63 2.03
CA ILE A 137 -9.76 -0.48 1.92
C ILE A 137 -8.35 0.06 2.19
N GLY A 138 -7.67 -0.49 3.19
CA GLY A 138 -6.25 -0.24 3.44
C GLY A 138 -5.39 -1.37 2.87
N TYR A 139 -4.36 -1.03 2.11
CA TYR A 139 -3.44 -2.02 1.54
C TYR A 139 -2.13 -2.00 2.32
N GLY A 140 -1.70 -3.16 2.81
CA GLY A 140 -0.54 -3.29 3.68
C GLY A 140 0.67 -3.91 2.98
N VAL A 141 1.86 -3.39 3.27
CA VAL A 141 3.14 -4.05 2.96
C VAL A 141 3.94 -4.22 4.25
N LEU A 142 4.48 -5.41 4.47
CA LEU A 142 5.44 -5.68 5.54
C LEU A 142 6.85 -5.68 4.99
N ILE A 143 7.75 -4.94 5.63
CA ILE A 143 9.16 -4.86 5.23
C ILE A 143 10.01 -5.34 6.38
N TYR A 144 10.63 -6.49 6.18
CA TYR A 144 11.59 -7.07 7.11
C TYR A 144 12.98 -6.51 6.82
N GLN A 145 13.49 -5.67 7.69
CA GLN A 145 14.84 -5.13 7.60
C GLN A 145 15.78 -5.94 8.50
N MET A 146 16.69 -6.69 7.88
CA MET A 146 17.61 -7.56 8.62
C MET A 146 18.72 -6.76 9.31
N ALA A 147 19.16 -7.24 10.48
CA ALA A 147 20.29 -6.65 11.18
C ALA A 147 21.58 -6.88 10.38
N ALA A 148 22.51 -5.91 10.42
CA ALA A 148 23.87 -6.20 10.00
C ALA A 148 24.48 -7.20 10.98
N HIS A 149 25.09 -8.27 10.46
CA HIS A 149 25.79 -9.26 11.26
C HIS A 149 26.84 -8.54 12.12
N LEU A 150 26.77 -8.67 13.45
CA LEU A 150 27.90 -8.34 14.31
C LEU A 150 28.99 -9.39 14.03
N PRO A 151 30.26 -9.02 13.81
CA PRO A 151 31.33 -10.01 13.82
C PRO A 151 31.25 -10.78 15.13
N GLN A 152 31.23 -12.11 15.06
CA GLN A 152 31.25 -12.95 16.25
C GLN A 152 32.58 -12.70 16.97
N THR A 153 32.54 -11.95 18.07
CA THR A 153 33.66 -11.88 19.03
C THR A 153 33.75 -13.24 19.69
N GLY A 154 34.49 -14.15 19.09
CA GLY A 154 34.55 -15.54 19.54
C GLY A 154 35.58 -16.37 18.78
N ASP A 155 36.74 -15.80 18.47
CA ASP A 155 37.98 -16.54 18.26
C ASP A 155 39.11 -15.68 18.81
N ILE A 156 39.46 -15.92 20.07
CA ILE A 156 40.77 -15.56 20.62
C ILE A 156 41.46 -16.91 20.86
N PRO A 157 42.60 -17.19 20.22
CA PRO A 157 43.38 -18.40 20.48
C PRO A 157 43.98 -18.41 21.89
#